data_AF-A0A800DVK8-F1
#
_entry.id   AF-A0A800DVK8-F1
#
_cell.length_a   1.000
_cell.length_b   1.000
_cell.length_c   1.000
_cell.angle_alpha   90.00
_cell.angle_beta   90.00
_cell.angle_gamma   90.00
#
_symmetry.space_group_name_H-M   'P 1'
#
loop_
_entity.id
_entity.type
_entity.pdbx_description
1 polymer ?
#
loop_
_entity_poly.entity_id
_entity_poly.type
_entity_poly.pdbx_seq_one_letter_code
_entity_poly.pdbx_strand_id
1 'polypeptide(L)'
;AKALNEFTQKSKEVLINSQINKKRIEENKLPANCILSRDAGDSLPELKSIKETTGLNFGCFVQMPVEKGIALLCGMQVVEVPLGSGDLKRDYSFWASLAKEKIKEFDGLYIHIKGPDEPAHDGNFLKKKEIIELIDEYFFGNLLLQIKKEDYVICVTSDHSTVCKLKSHTADPVPLLIYREGLKDPTQKFGESFAKEGSLKELLGKDLIYKLVELAKGG
;
A
#
# COMPACT_ATOMS: atom_id res chain seq x y z
N ALA A 1 5.94 -7.56 30.30
CA ALA A 1 6.62 -8.87 30.39
C ALA A 1 5.79 -9.95 31.10
N LYS A 2 5.42 -9.81 32.38
CA LYS A 2 4.68 -10.86 33.12
C LYS A 2 3.37 -11.30 32.45
N ALA A 3 2.52 -10.33 32.07
CA ALA A 3 1.27 -10.61 31.35
C ALA A 3 1.50 -11.31 30.00
N LEU A 4 2.55 -10.95 29.27
CA LEU A 4 2.91 -11.60 28.01
C LEU A 4 3.35 -13.05 28.25
N ASN A 5 4.19 -13.30 29.24
CA ASN A 5 4.63 -14.65 29.60
C ASN A 5 3.45 -15.54 30.01
N GLU A 6 2.52 -14.99 30.80
CA GLU A 6 1.30 -15.68 31.20
C GLU A 6 0.42 -16.00 29.97
N PHE A 7 0.23 -15.03 29.08
CA PHE A 7 -0.50 -15.24 27.82
C PHE A 7 0.16 -16.33 26.97
N THR A 8 1.48 -16.31 26.81
CA THR A 8 2.22 -17.35 26.06
C THR A 8 2.03 -18.73 26.67
N GLN A 9 2.11 -18.86 28.00
CA GLN A 9 1.91 -20.14 28.70
C GLN A 9 0.47 -20.65 28.52
N LYS A 10 -0.53 -19.81 28.82
CA LYS A 10 -1.95 -20.19 28.73
C LYS A 10 -2.40 -20.48 27.30
N SER A 11 -1.99 -19.65 26.34
CA SER A 11 -2.31 -19.88 24.92
C SER A 11 -1.70 -21.19 24.40
N LYS A 12 -0.47 -21.52 24.80
CA LYS A 12 0.18 -22.79 24.45
C LYS A 12 -0.62 -24.00 24.94
N GLU A 13 -1.11 -23.98 26.18
CA GLU A 13 -1.94 -25.06 26.72
C GLU A 13 -3.22 -25.27 25.90
N VAL A 14 -3.90 -24.18 25.53
CA VAL A 14 -5.08 -24.23 24.67
C VAL A 14 -4.73 -24.78 23.28
N LEU A 15 -3.65 -24.29 22.67
CA LEU A 15 -3.25 -24.67 21.32
C LEU A 15 -2.84 -26.14 21.23
N ILE A 16 -2.05 -26.66 22.18
CA ILE A 16 -1.63 -28.08 22.21
C ILE A 16 -2.85 -29.01 22.23
N ASN A 17 -3.89 -28.64 22.97
CA ASN A 17 -5.09 -29.48 23.14
C ASN A 17 -6.12 -29.30 22.01
N SER A 18 -5.90 -28.38 21.08
CA SER A 18 -6.83 -28.11 19.98
C SER A 18 -6.94 -29.29 19.01
N GLN A 19 -8.15 -29.51 18.48
CA GLN A 19 -8.41 -30.57 17.50
C GLN A 19 -7.58 -30.38 16.21
N ILE A 20 -7.32 -29.12 15.83
CA ILE A 20 -6.47 -28.77 14.69
C ILE A 20 -5.05 -29.30 14.92
N ASN A 21 -4.45 -29.08 16.08
CA ASN A 21 -3.09 -29.56 16.35
C ASN A 21 -3.02 -31.08 16.53
N LYS A 22 -4.05 -31.71 17.10
CA LYS A 22 -4.15 -33.19 17.11
C LYS A 22 -4.12 -33.77 15.70
N LYS A 23 -4.95 -33.23 14.80
CA LYS A 23 -4.97 -33.63 13.39
C LYS A 23 -3.64 -33.37 12.68
N ARG A 24 -2.99 -32.22 12.92
CA ARG A 24 -1.66 -31.93 12.35
C ARG A 24 -0.64 -32.98 12.76
N ILE A 25 -0.63 -33.39 14.02
CA ILE A 25 0.29 -34.42 14.53
C ILE A 25 0.00 -35.79 13.89
N GLU A 26 -1.28 -36.18 13.78
CA GLU A 26 -1.69 -37.41 13.08
C GLU A 26 -1.24 -37.42 11.61
N GLU A 27 -1.23 -36.25 10.96
CA GLU A 27 -0.75 -36.05 9.59
C GLU A 27 0.78 -35.82 9.50
N ASN A 28 1.55 -36.05 10.56
CA ASN A 28 3.00 -35.80 10.64
C ASN A 28 3.43 -34.35 10.33
N LYS A 29 2.57 -33.36 10.62
CA LYS A 29 2.84 -31.93 10.49
C LYS A 29 3.23 -31.33 11.85
N LEU A 30 4.07 -30.29 11.83
CA LEU A 30 4.43 -29.55 13.04
C LEU A 30 3.18 -28.87 13.65
N PRO A 31 2.90 -29.01 14.96
CA PRO A 31 1.76 -28.32 15.59
C PRO A 31 2.02 -26.81 15.69
N ALA A 32 0.99 -26.01 15.43
CA ALA A 32 0.99 -24.57 15.67
C ALA A 32 0.62 -24.30 17.14
N ASN A 33 1.57 -24.54 18.05
CA ASN A 33 1.32 -24.59 19.50
C ASN A 33 1.92 -23.41 20.29
N CYS A 34 2.41 -22.37 19.62
CA CYS A 34 2.99 -21.20 20.25
C CYS A 34 2.63 -19.94 19.45
N ILE A 35 2.37 -18.84 20.16
CA ILE A 35 2.18 -17.51 19.56
C ILE A 35 3.46 -16.71 19.79
N LEU A 36 4.18 -16.41 18.70
CA LEU A 36 5.37 -15.54 18.74
C LEU A 36 4.92 -14.08 18.74
N SER A 37 5.04 -13.42 19.89
CA SER A 37 4.72 -11.99 20.02
C SER A 37 5.97 -11.13 19.83
N ARG A 38 5.85 -10.06 19.06
CA ARG A 38 6.93 -9.12 18.72
C ARG A 38 6.33 -7.74 18.42
N ASP A 39 7.20 -6.73 18.33
CA ASP A 39 6.86 -5.38 17.85
C ASP A 39 5.65 -4.76 18.60
N ALA A 40 5.73 -4.74 19.94
CA ALA A 40 4.66 -4.25 20.79
C ALA A 40 4.49 -2.72 20.67
N GLY A 41 3.26 -2.28 20.41
CA GLY A 41 2.81 -0.90 20.64
C GLY A 41 2.06 -0.81 21.96
N ASP A 42 2.39 0.18 22.79
CA ASP A 42 1.73 0.43 24.07
C ASP A 42 0.67 1.53 24.01
N SER A 43 0.72 2.34 22.95
CA SER A 43 -0.13 3.51 22.74
C SER A 43 -0.35 3.73 21.24
N LEU A 44 -1.43 4.41 20.90
CA LEU A 44 -1.64 4.91 19.54
C LEU A 44 -0.83 6.20 19.37
N PRO A 45 -0.19 6.43 18.21
CA PRO A 45 0.50 7.68 17.95
C PRO A 45 -0.50 8.84 17.89
N GLU A 46 -0.10 10.00 18.40
CA GLU A 46 -0.85 11.24 18.20
C GLU A 46 -0.64 11.74 16.77
N LEU A 47 -1.59 11.43 15.90
CA LEU A 47 -1.59 11.86 14.51
C LEU A 47 -2.77 12.79 14.26
N LYS A 48 -2.51 13.91 13.60
CA LYS A 48 -3.58 14.74 13.04
C LYS A 48 -4.21 14.02 11.86
N SER A 49 -5.53 14.10 11.75
CA SER A 49 -6.22 13.52 10.60
C SER A 49 -5.83 14.24 9.29
N ILE A 50 -5.98 13.56 8.16
CA ILE A 50 -5.80 14.19 6.84
C ILE A 50 -6.77 15.35 6.66
N LYS A 51 -8.00 15.21 7.17
CA LYS A 51 -8.99 16.29 7.15
C LYS A 51 -8.55 17.52 7.94
N GLU A 52 -7.97 17.34 9.12
CA GLU A 52 -7.43 18.45 9.91
C GLU A 52 -6.26 19.16 9.24
N THR A 53 -5.38 18.41 8.57
CA THR A 53 -4.15 18.96 7.97
C THR A 53 -4.37 19.56 6.58
N THR A 54 -5.33 19.05 5.81
CA THR A 54 -5.54 19.44 4.40
C THR A 54 -6.92 20.06 4.12
N GLY A 55 -7.90 19.82 4.98
CA GLY A 55 -9.31 20.15 4.78
C GLY A 55 -10.07 19.13 3.91
N LEU A 56 -9.42 18.06 3.44
CA LEU A 56 -9.98 17.11 2.49
C LEU A 56 -10.36 15.78 3.16
N ASN A 57 -11.43 15.13 2.69
CA ASN A 57 -11.85 13.81 3.12
C ASN A 57 -11.29 12.77 2.15
N PHE A 58 -10.56 11.79 2.68
CA PHE A 58 -9.90 10.76 1.89
C PHE A 58 -10.54 9.39 2.11
N GLY A 59 -10.74 8.66 1.01
CA GLY A 59 -10.93 7.22 1.02
C GLY A 59 -9.59 6.49 0.85
N CYS A 60 -9.48 5.27 1.37
CA CYS A 60 -8.29 4.45 1.20
C CYS A 60 -8.58 3.02 0.73
N PHE A 61 -7.80 2.55 -0.25
CA PHE A 61 -7.73 1.18 -0.73
C PHE A 61 -6.42 0.58 -0.22
N VAL A 62 -6.50 -0.33 0.73
CA VAL A 62 -5.34 -0.90 1.43
C VAL A 62 -5.54 -2.40 1.63
N GLN A 63 -4.57 -3.19 1.19
CA GLN A 63 -4.66 -4.66 1.22
C GLN A 63 -4.22 -5.26 2.55
N MET A 64 -3.28 -4.58 3.22
CA MET A 64 -2.54 -5.14 4.34
C MET A 64 -3.01 -4.52 5.68
N PRO A 65 -3.06 -5.29 6.77
CA PRO A 65 -3.58 -4.80 8.06
C PRO A 65 -2.83 -3.59 8.63
N VAL A 66 -1.51 -3.49 8.41
CA VAL A 66 -0.68 -2.40 8.95
C VAL A 66 -1.06 -1.08 8.29
N GLU A 67 -1.17 -1.07 6.97
CA GLU A 67 -1.51 0.05 6.11
C GLU A 67 -2.96 0.49 6.36
N LYS A 68 -3.86 -0.48 6.60
CA LYS A 68 -5.22 -0.19 7.08
C LYS A 68 -5.21 0.50 8.45
N GLY A 69 -4.39 0.04 9.38
CA GLY A 69 -4.22 0.68 10.68
C GLY A 69 -3.76 2.14 10.56
N ILE A 70 -2.74 2.39 9.74
CA ILE A 70 -2.21 3.74 9.49
C ILE A 70 -3.27 4.63 8.85
N ALA A 71 -3.98 4.15 7.82
CA ALA A 71 -5.02 4.94 7.14
C ALA A 71 -6.17 5.33 8.08
N LEU A 72 -6.61 4.40 8.95
CA LEU A 72 -7.62 4.67 9.98
C LEU A 72 -7.14 5.69 11.01
N LEU A 73 -5.89 5.59 11.47
CA LEU A 73 -5.29 6.57 12.40
C LEU A 73 -5.16 7.96 11.77
N CYS A 74 -4.95 8.03 10.45
CA CYS A 74 -4.96 9.28 9.68
C CYS A 74 -6.38 9.80 9.36
N GLY A 75 -7.44 9.14 9.84
CA GLY A 75 -8.83 9.55 9.63
C GLY A 75 -9.37 9.31 8.21
N MET A 76 -8.75 8.41 7.44
CA MET A 76 -9.27 8.01 6.13
C MET A 76 -10.41 6.98 6.27
N GLN A 77 -11.33 6.98 5.31
CA GLN A 77 -12.40 5.98 5.25
C GLN A 77 -11.97 4.79 4.39
N VAL A 78 -12.06 3.58 4.94
CA VAL A 78 -11.66 2.37 4.21
C VAL A 78 -12.68 2.05 3.14
N VAL A 79 -12.22 1.98 1.89
CA VAL A 79 -12.96 1.34 0.81
C VAL A 79 -12.70 -0.15 0.91
N GLU A 80 -13.76 -0.94 1.12
CA GLU A 80 -13.65 -2.38 1.18
C GLU A 80 -13.27 -2.94 -0.20
N VAL A 81 -12.14 -3.66 -0.21
CA VAL A 81 -11.65 -4.36 -1.39
C VAL A 81 -11.78 -5.85 -1.10
N PRO A 82 -12.41 -6.64 -2.00
CA PRO A 82 -12.48 -8.08 -1.84
C PRO A 82 -11.07 -8.67 -1.78
N LEU A 83 -10.93 -9.79 -1.08
CA LEU A 83 -9.70 -10.57 -1.10
C LEU A 83 -9.34 -10.92 -2.55
N GLY A 84 -8.04 -10.90 -2.86
CA GLY A 84 -7.54 -11.22 -4.19
C GLY A 84 -8.06 -12.57 -4.66
N SER A 85 -8.52 -12.64 -5.90
CA SER A 85 -9.08 -13.85 -6.49
C SER A 85 -8.01 -14.86 -6.89
N GLY A 86 -6.74 -14.48 -6.84
CA GLY A 86 -5.60 -15.23 -7.39
C GLY A 86 -5.34 -14.91 -8.87
N ASP A 87 -6.17 -14.07 -9.49
CA ASP A 87 -6.00 -13.55 -10.84
C ASP A 87 -5.77 -12.03 -10.78
N LEU A 88 -4.50 -11.62 -10.85
CA LEU A 88 -4.10 -10.22 -10.76
C LEU A 88 -4.70 -9.35 -11.88
N LYS A 89 -4.90 -9.91 -13.08
CA LYS A 89 -5.51 -9.17 -14.19
C LYS A 89 -6.95 -8.78 -13.85
N ARG A 90 -7.72 -9.76 -13.36
CA ARG A 90 -9.10 -9.54 -12.92
C ARG A 90 -9.15 -8.58 -11.73
N ASP A 91 -8.29 -8.78 -10.74
CA ASP A 91 -8.29 -8.01 -9.50
C ASP A 91 -7.93 -6.53 -9.78
N TYR A 92 -6.87 -6.25 -10.53
CA TYR A 92 -6.47 -4.88 -10.87
C TYR A 92 -7.49 -4.14 -11.74
N SER A 93 -8.11 -4.83 -12.71
CA SER A 93 -9.19 -4.25 -13.54
C SER A 93 -10.42 -3.91 -12.70
N PHE A 94 -10.75 -4.77 -11.74
CA PHE A 94 -11.83 -4.54 -10.79
C PHE A 94 -11.51 -3.36 -9.86
N TRP A 95 -10.30 -3.28 -9.31
CA TRP A 95 -9.89 -2.18 -8.44
C TRP A 95 -9.88 -0.83 -9.16
N ALA A 96 -9.48 -0.78 -10.42
CA ALA A 96 -9.60 0.44 -11.24
C ALA A 96 -11.05 0.92 -11.35
N SER A 97 -11.97 -0.02 -11.61
CA SER A 97 -13.41 0.29 -11.71
C SER A 97 -13.98 0.76 -10.38
N LEU A 98 -13.59 0.10 -9.28
CA LEU A 98 -14.00 0.46 -7.92
C LEU A 98 -13.43 1.83 -7.50
N ALA A 99 -12.17 2.13 -7.84
CA ALA A 99 -11.56 3.44 -7.59
C ALA A 99 -12.32 4.57 -8.28
N LYS A 100 -12.69 4.38 -9.56
CA LYS A 100 -13.49 5.35 -10.31
C LYS A 100 -14.91 5.52 -9.76
N GLU A 101 -15.51 4.47 -9.19
CA GLU A 101 -16.80 4.59 -8.51
C GLU A 101 -16.66 5.38 -7.21
N LYS A 102 -15.70 4.97 -6.38
CA LYS A 102 -15.55 5.45 -5.00
C LYS A 102 -14.94 6.83 -4.88
N ILE A 103 -14.14 7.28 -5.84
CA ILE A 103 -13.60 8.65 -5.84
C ILE A 103 -14.70 9.71 -5.75
N LYS A 104 -15.93 9.41 -6.18
CA LYS A 104 -17.09 10.32 -6.09
C LYS A 104 -17.57 10.59 -4.67
N GLU A 105 -17.18 9.75 -3.72
CA GLU A 105 -17.56 9.85 -2.30
C GLU A 105 -16.52 10.65 -1.48
N PHE A 106 -15.38 11.01 -2.08
CA PHE A 106 -14.22 11.59 -1.40
C PHE A 106 -13.61 12.75 -2.18
N ASP A 107 -12.82 13.56 -1.51
CA ASP A 107 -12.00 14.59 -2.16
C ASP A 107 -10.69 14.01 -2.75
N GLY A 108 -10.31 12.80 -2.30
CA GLY A 108 -9.14 12.07 -2.78
C GLY A 108 -9.18 10.60 -2.40
N LEU A 109 -8.45 9.78 -3.15
CA LEU A 109 -8.25 8.36 -2.85
C LEU A 109 -6.77 8.05 -2.66
N TYR A 110 -6.44 7.41 -1.56
CA TYR A 110 -5.15 6.76 -1.33
C TYR A 110 -5.25 5.28 -1.73
N ILE A 111 -4.47 4.84 -2.71
CA ILE A 111 -4.51 3.46 -3.22
C ILE A 111 -3.13 2.82 -3.04
N HIS A 112 -3.07 1.81 -2.18
CA HIS A 112 -1.87 1.06 -1.88
C HIS A 112 -1.92 -0.32 -2.53
N ILE A 113 -0.99 -0.59 -3.45
CA ILE A 113 -0.86 -1.87 -4.14
C ILE A 113 0.43 -2.55 -3.68
N LYS A 114 0.29 -3.63 -2.89
CA LYS A 114 1.42 -4.36 -2.28
C LYS A 114 2.26 -5.13 -3.30
N GLY A 115 1.67 -5.48 -4.44
CA GLY A 115 2.14 -6.48 -5.40
C GLY A 115 3.65 -6.51 -5.69
N PRO A 116 4.31 -5.38 -6.01
CA PRO A 116 5.73 -5.40 -6.40
C PRO A 116 6.73 -5.74 -5.27
N ASP A 117 6.33 -5.64 -4.01
CA ASP A 117 7.25 -5.75 -2.87
C ASP A 117 7.56 -7.21 -2.47
N GLU A 118 6.57 -8.10 -2.53
CA GLU A 118 6.74 -9.53 -2.21
C GLU A 118 7.82 -10.22 -3.08
N PRO A 119 7.77 -10.15 -4.44
CA PRO A 119 8.81 -10.75 -5.26
C PRO A 119 10.17 -10.08 -5.07
N ALA A 120 10.21 -8.82 -4.60
CA ALA A 120 11.46 -8.14 -4.29
C ALA A 120 12.14 -8.77 -3.06
N HIS A 121 11.38 -9.09 -2.01
CA HIS A 121 11.86 -9.86 -0.86
C HIS A 121 12.30 -11.30 -1.23
N ASP A 122 11.69 -11.91 -2.24
CA ASP A 122 12.13 -13.21 -2.75
C ASP A 122 13.40 -13.10 -3.63
N GLY A 123 13.75 -11.90 -4.08
CA GLY A 123 14.82 -11.62 -5.03
C GLY A 123 14.46 -11.93 -6.49
N ASN A 124 13.17 -12.08 -6.78
CA ASN A 124 12.65 -12.40 -8.10
C ASN A 124 12.37 -11.11 -8.90
N PHE A 125 13.41 -10.56 -9.53
CA PHE A 125 13.29 -9.33 -10.33
C PHE A 125 12.35 -9.49 -11.54
N LEU A 126 12.30 -10.68 -12.15
CA LEU A 126 11.40 -10.94 -13.29
C LEU A 126 9.94 -10.86 -12.84
N LYS A 127 9.60 -11.46 -11.70
CA LYS A 127 8.24 -11.38 -11.17
C LYS A 127 7.88 -9.98 -10.70
N LYS A 128 8.82 -9.25 -10.07
CA LYS A 128 8.60 -7.84 -9.72
C LYS A 128 8.25 -7.01 -10.95
N LYS A 129 9.03 -7.18 -12.04
CA LYS A 129 8.78 -6.52 -13.32
C LYS A 129 7.40 -6.89 -13.88
N GLU A 130 7.08 -8.17 -13.96
CA GLU A 130 5.80 -8.67 -14.45
C GLU A 130 4.62 -8.05 -13.67
N ILE A 131 4.72 -7.96 -12.34
CA ILE A 131 3.65 -7.35 -11.53
C ILE A 131 3.51 -5.86 -11.81
N ILE A 132 4.61 -5.12 -12.00
CA ILE A 132 4.56 -3.70 -12.38
C ILE A 132 3.88 -3.54 -13.74
N GLU A 133 4.20 -4.39 -14.72
CA GLU A 133 3.55 -4.40 -16.04
C GLU A 133 2.05 -4.71 -15.93
N LEU A 134 1.64 -5.66 -15.07
CA LEU A 134 0.23 -5.95 -14.81
C LEU A 134 -0.51 -4.77 -14.15
N ILE A 135 0.13 -4.03 -13.25
CA ILE A 135 -0.44 -2.82 -12.64
C ILE A 135 -0.63 -1.75 -13.72
N ASP A 136 0.38 -1.54 -14.57
CA ASP A 136 0.29 -0.58 -15.68
C ASP A 136 -0.85 -0.92 -16.64
N GLU A 137 -0.89 -2.18 -17.13
CA GLU A 137 -1.89 -2.61 -18.11
C GLU A 137 -3.30 -2.66 -17.53
N TYR A 138 -3.48 -3.28 -16.36
CA TYR A 138 -4.81 -3.60 -15.85
C TYR A 138 -5.36 -2.63 -14.81
N PHE A 139 -4.50 -1.97 -14.02
CA PHE A 139 -4.98 -0.95 -13.10
C PHE A 139 -4.99 0.42 -13.78
N PHE A 140 -3.83 0.95 -14.17
CA PHE A 140 -3.75 2.28 -14.78
C PHE A 140 -4.42 2.33 -16.16
N GLY A 141 -4.17 1.32 -17.02
CA GLY A 141 -4.78 1.23 -18.34
C GLY A 141 -6.32 1.25 -18.30
N ASN A 142 -6.94 0.62 -17.30
CA ASN A 142 -8.38 0.71 -17.11
C ASN A 142 -8.82 2.02 -16.44
N LEU A 143 -8.14 2.44 -15.37
CA LEU A 143 -8.54 3.63 -14.60
C LEU A 143 -8.52 4.89 -15.47
N LEU A 144 -7.43 5.09 -16.23
CA LEU A 144 -7.23 6.28 -17.06
C LEU A 144 -8.22 6.36 -18.24
N LEU A 145 -8.79 5.24 -18.70
CA LEU A 145 -9.86 5.23 -19.69
C LEU A 145 -11.23 5.57 -19.10
N GLN A 146 -11.40 5.41 -17.79
CA GLN A 146 -12.68 5.56 -17.11
C GLN A 146 -12.85 6.92 -16.40
N ILE A 147 -11.77 7.69 -16.26
CA ILE A 147 -11.76 9.03 -15.65
C ILE A 147 -11.39 10.09 -16.68
N LYS A 148 -11.89 11.32 -16.47
CA LYS A 148 -11.38 12.50 -17.15
C LYS A 148 -10.18 13.00 -16.36
N LYS A 149 -8.98 12.67 -16.82
CA LYS A 149 -7.73 12.97 -16.10
C LYS A 149 -7.59 14.46 -15.74
N GLU A 150 -8.18 15.35 -16.52
CA GLU A 150 -8.15 16.80 -16.34
C GLU A 150 -8.89 17.25 -15.07
N ASP A 151 -9.79 16.42 -14.53
CA ASP A 151 -10.53 16.69 -13.30
C ASP A 151 -9.72 16.31 -12.03
N TYR A 152 -8.54 15.68 -12.18
CA TYR A 152 -7.80 15.10 -11.06
C TYR A 152 -6.33 15.52 -11.03
N VAL A 153 -5.74 15.48 -9.82
CA VAL A 153 -4.31 15.35 -9.62
C VAL A 153 -4.02 13.87 -9.40
N ILE A 154 -3.16 13.27 -10.23
CA ILE A 154 -2.78 11.85 -10.12
C ILE A 154 -1.34 11.77 -9.63
N CYS A 155 -1.12 11.02 -8.55
CA CYS A 155 0.21 10.81 -7.97
C CYS A 155 0.55 9.32 -7.97
N VAL A 156 1.73 8.96 -8.46
CA VAL A 156 2.25 7.58 -8.46
C VAL A 156 3.65 7.58 -7.87
N THR A 157 3.84 6.78 -6.83
CA THR A 157 5.14 6.57 -6.18
C THR A 157 5.13 5.27 -5.38
N SER A 158 6.20 4.99 -4.65
CA SER A 158 6.32 3.89 -3.69
C SER A 158 6.47 4.48 -2.29
N ASP A 159 6.06 3.75 -1.25
CA ASP A 159 6.32 4.14 0.14
C ASP A 159 7.80 3.91 0.53
N HIS A 160 8.44 2.89 -0.06
CA HIS A 160 9.88 2.66 0.06
C HIS A 160 10.47 1.92 -1.15
N SER A 161 11.81 1.86 -1.18
CA SER A 161 12.56 1.02 -2.11
C SER A 161 12.76 -0.38 -1.53
N THR A 162 12.53 -1.42 -2.35
CA THR A 162 12.88 -2.81 -2.02
C THR A 162 13.73 -3.41 -3.14
N VAL A 163 15.00 -3.63 -2.86
CA VAL A 163 16.01 -4.04 -3.86
C VAL A 163 16.10 -5.56 -3.91
N CYS A 164 15.75 -6.16 -5.06
CA CYS A 164 15.71 -7.62 -5.22
C CYS A 164 17.02 -8.32 -4.88
N LYS A 165 18.16 -7.69 -5.20
CA LYS A 165 19.49 -8.23 -4.86
C LYS A 165 19.72 -8.34 -3.36
N LEU A 166 19.16 -7.41 -2.58
CA LEU A 166 19.32 -7.32 -1.14
C LEU A 166 18.18 -8.01 -0.38
N LYS A 167 17.04 -8.27 -1.03
CA LYS A 167 15.84 -8.88 -0.44
C LYS A 167 15.29 -8.11 0.76
N SER A 168 15.57 -6.82 0.81
CA SER A 168 15.25 -5.94 1.92
C SER A 168 14.89 -4.55 1.44
N HIS A 169 14.22 -3.80 2.31
CA HIS A 169 14.02 -2.38 2.11
C HIS A 169 15.37 -1.66 2.13
N THR A 170 15.48 -0.58 1.38
CA THR A 170 16.64 0.31 1.37
C THR A 170 16.19 1.76 1.52
N ALA A 171 17.15 2.64 1.85
CA ALA A 171 16.92 4.09 1.94
C ALA A 171 17.06 4.80 0.58
N ASP A 172 17.14 4.06 -0.53
CA ASP A 172 17.21 4.63 -1.87
C ASP A 172 15.93 5.44 -2.16
N PRO A 173 16.02 6.63 -2.77
CA PRO A 173 14.86 7.42 -3.12
C PRO A 173 13.98 6.67 -4.13
N VAL A 174 12.68 6.87 -4.01
CA VAL A 174 11.66 6.27 -4.86
C VAL A 174 11.26 7.23 -5.99
N PRO A 175 10.89 6.73 -7.18
CA PRO A 175 10.43 7.60 -8.25
C PRO A 175 9.05 8.18 -7.91
N LEU A 176 8.83 9.46 -8.23
CA LEU A 176 7.58 10.18 -8.00
C LEU A 176 7.10 10.79 -9.31
N LEU A 177 5.85 10.49 -9.67
CA LEU A 177 5.13 11.10 -10.78
C LEU A 177 3.92 11.84 -10.23
N ILE A 178 3.77 13.11 -10.63
CA ILE A 178 2.56 13.90 -10.38
C ILE A 178 2.05 14.39 -11.73
N TYR A 179 0.81 14.04 -12.06
CA TYR A 179 0.09 14.55 -13.21
C TYR A 179 -1.00 15.52 -12.75
N ARG A 180 -1.07 16.66 -13.43
CA ARG A 180 -2.17 17.63 -13.41
C ARG A 180 -2.16 18.32 -14.76
N GLU A 181 -3.35 18.58 -15.31
CA GLU A 181 -3.47 19.26 -16.59
C GLU A 181 -2.70 20.59 -16.61
N GLY A 182 -1.91 20.81 -17.66
CA GLY A 182 -1.04 21.99 -17.80
C GLY A 182 0.37 21.86 -17.22
N LEU A 183 0.66 20.86 -16.37
CA LEU A 183 2.04 20.59 -15.92
C LEU A 183 2.89 20.05 -17.07
N LYS A 184 4.17 20.47 -17.11
CA LYS A 184 5.16 20.03 -18.09
C LYS A 184 6.40 19.51 -17.36
N ASP A 185 6.98 18.46 -17.90
CA ASP A 185 8.21 17.84 -17.40
C ASP A 185 9.09 17.40 -18.58
N PRO A 186 10.43 17.43 -18.48
CA PRO A 186 11.30 16.97 -19.56
C PRO A 186 11.27 15.44 -19.76
N THR A 187 10.75 14.67 -18.79
CA THR A 187 10.73 13.22 -18.87
C THR A 187 9.50 12.70 -19.60
N GLN A 188 9.61 11.53 -20.22
CA GLN A 188 8.52 10.86 -20.96
C GLN A 188 8.25 9.43 -20.45
N LYS A 189 9.00 8.99 -19.44
CA LYS A 189 8.96 7.63 -18.88
C LYS A 189 9.04 7.70 -17.37
N PHE A 190 8.41 6.73 -16.71
CA PHE A 190 8.48 6.58 -15.27
C PHE A 190 9.51 5.52 -14.87
N GLY A 191 10.40 5.86 -13.94
CA GLY A 191 11.47 5.00 -13.45
C GLY A 191 12.56 5.81 -12.74
N GLU A 192 13.42 5.14 -11.99
CA GLU A 192 14.39 5.76 -11.09
C GLU A 192 15.38 6.68 -11.82
N SER A 193 15.85 6.30 -13.02
CA SER A 193 16.76 7.12 -13.83
C SER A 193 16.07 8.37 -14.38
N PHE A 194 14.81 8.26 -14.78
CA PHE A 194 14.05 9.39 -15.34
C PHE A 194 13.62 10.36 -14.23
N ALA A 195 13.22 9.85 -13.06
CA ALA A 195 12.84 10.68 -11.92
C ALA A 195 13.97 11.64 -11.48
N LYS A 196 15.24 11.25 -11.63
CA LYS A 196 16.40 12.13 -11.35
C LYS A 196 16.46 13.36 -12.26
N GLU A 197 16.00 13.23 -13.50
CA GLU A 197 15.97 14.31 -14.49
C GLU A 197 14.71 15.18 -14.37
N GLY A 198 13.69 14.70 -13.66
CA GLY A 198 12.41 15.37 -13.47
C GLY A 198 12.51 16.75 -12.79
N SER A 199 11.45 17.53 -12.98
CA SER A 199 11.34 18.91 -12.51
C SER A 199 11.03 19.00 -11.01
N LEU A 200 10.45 17.94 -10.43
CA LEU A 200 10.10 17.88 -9.00
C LEU A 200 11.33 17.81 -8.09
N LYS A 201 12.49 17.37 -8.60
CA LYS A 201 13.69 17.10 -7.81
C LYS A 201 13.38 16.19 -6.61
N GLU A 202 14.07 16.38 -5.50
CA GLU A 202 13.84 15.61 -4.29
C GLU A 202 12.72 16.22 -3.46
N LEU A 203 11.79 15.37 -3.01
CA LEU A 203 10.67 15.73 -2.15
C LEU A 203 10.58 14.73 -1.01
N LEU A 204 10.42 15.21 0.22
CA LEU A 204 10.20 14.32 1.36
C LEU A 204 8.77 13.78 1.33
N GLY A 205 8.60 12.49 1.63
CA GLY A 205 7.28 11.85 1.61
C GLY A 205 6.23 12.54 2.48
N LYS A 206 6.64 13.10 3.63
CA LYS A 206 5.75 13.87 4.52
C LYS A 206 5.20 15.16 3.91
N ASP A 207 5.89 15.73 2.92
CA ASP A 207 5.54 16.99 2.28
C ASP A 207 4.67 16.75 1.03
N LEU A 208 4.63 15.51 0.52
CA LEU A 208 3.93 15.14 -0.71
C LEU A 208 2.44 15.49 -0.66
N ILE A 209 1.74 15.16 0.43
CA ILE A 209 0.30 15.41 0.51
C ILE A 209 -0.03 16.90 0.41
N TYR A 210 0.76 17.76 1.05
CA TYR A 210 0.56 19.21 0.97
C TYR A 210 0.81 19.72 -0.45
N LYS A 211 1.81 19.16 -1.14
CA LYS A 211 2.07 19.48 -2.55
C LYS A 211 0.90 19.10 -3.46
N LEU A 212 0.30 17.92 -3.24
CA LEU A 212 -0.86 17.47 -4.00
C LEU A 212 -2.09 18.36 -3.75
N VAL A 213 -2.30 18.77 -2.50
CA VAL A 213 -3.41 19.67 -2.11
C VAL A 213 -3.23 21.06 -2.73
N GLU A 214 -2.00 21.60 -2.74
CA GLU A 214 -1.66 22.85 -3.43
C GLU A 214 -2.05 22.77 -4.91
N LEU A 215 -1.63 21.71 -5.60
CA LEU A 215 -1.93 21.50 -7.02
C LEU A 215 -3.42 21.28 -7.32
N ALA A 216 -4.15 20.67 -6.39
CA ALA A 216 -5.59 20.43 -6.54
C ALA A 216 -6.41 21.72 -6.35
N LYS A 217 -5.98 22.62 -5.44
CA LYS A 217 -6.67 23.88 -5.15
C LYS A 217 -6.22 25.06 -6.03
N GLY A 218 -5.00 25.02 -6.55
CA GLY A 218 -4.37 26.10 -7.32
C GLY A 218 -4.72 26.13 -8.81
N GLY A 219 -5.87 25.57 -9.21
CA GLY A 219 -6.38 25.55 -10.58
C GLY A 219 -7.61 26.40 -10.75
#